data_AF-A0AAN4SH46-F1
#
_entry.id   AF-A0AAN4SH46-F1
#
_cell.length_a   1.000
_cell.length_b   1.000
_cell.length_c   1.000
_cell.angle_alpha   90.00
_cell.angle_beta   90.00
_cell.angle_gamma   90.00
#
_symmetry.space_group_name_H-M   'P 1'
#
loop_
_entity.id
_entity.type
_entity.pdbx_description
1 polymer ?
#
loop_
_entity_poly.entity_id
_entity_poly.type
_entity_poly.pdbx_seq_one_letter_code
_entity_poly.pdbx_strand_id
1 'polypeptide(L)'
;MKEYERLEKAREIHKEAADASTSWGMFQVMGFNYAMCGYGSVEEMVKDMCVGEDKQLEAFARFVKLAKLQSYLEQKDWVGFARRYNGPGYAQNQYDKKLEEAYRKFTKE
;
A
#
# COMPACT_ATOMS: atom_id res chain seq x y z
N MET A 1 -3.69 20.85 -10.62
CA MET A 1 -4.51 19.69 -10.98
C MET A 1 -4.55 18.76 -9.79
N LYS A 2 -5.73 18.42 -9.28
CA LYS A 2 -5.88 17.49 -8.14
C LYS A 2 -5.68 16.05 -8.62
N GLU A 3 -5.37 15.12 -7.72
CA GLU A 3 -5.06 13.72 -8.10
C GLU A 3 -6.23 13.04 -8.83
N TYR A 4 -7.48 13.24 -8.39
CA TYR A 4 -8.65 12.71 -9.12
C TYR A 4 -8.80 13.29 -10.53
N GLU A 5 -8.50 14.58 -10.74
CA GLU A 5 -8.54 15.17 -12.09
C GLU A 5 -7.46 14.56 -13.00
N ARG A 6 -6.28 14.26 -12.46
CA ARG A 6 -5.21 13.57 -13.20
C ARG A 6 -5.62 12.14 -13.54
N LEU A 7 -6.22 11.44 -12.58
CA LEU A 7 -6.70 10.07 -12.75
C LEU A 7 -7.79 9.99 -13.82
N GLU A 8 -8.82 10.84 -13.77
CA GLU A 8 -9.90 10.81 -14.76
C GLU A 8 -9.37 11.07 -16.18
N LYS A 9 -8.46 12.02 -16.36
CA LYS A 9 -7.78 12.24 -17.65
C LYS A 9 -6.96 11.02 -18.10
N ALA A 10 -6.31 10.31 -17.19
CA ALA A 10 -5.59 9.09 -17.53
C ALA A 10 -6.56 7.94 -17.90
N ARG A 11 -7.71 7.86 -17.24
CA ARG A 11 -8.76 6.88 -17.53
C ARG A 11 -9.38 7.07 -18.91
N GLU A 12 -9.46 8.31 -19.41
CA GLU A 12 -9.86 8.63 -20.78
C GLU A 12 -8.90 8.05 -21.83
N ILE A 13 -7.61 7.89 -21.49
CA ILE A 13 -6.60 7.29 -22.38
C ILE A 13 -6.66 5.76 -22.27
N HIS A 14 -6.56 5.22 -21.04
CA HIS A 14 -6.60 3.79 -20.78
C HIS A 14 -6.96 3.52 -19.31
N LYS A 15 -8.23 3.18 -19.05
CA LYS A 15 -8.77 2.97 -17.70
C LYS A 15 -7.95 2.03 -16.83
N GLU A 16 -7.70 0.80 -17.29
CA GLU A 16 -7.00 -0.21 -16.49
C GLU A 16 -5.56 0.21 -16.15
N ALA A 17 -4.79 0.68 -17.13
CA ALA A 17 -3.44 1.19 -16.91
C ALA A 17 -3.40 2.41 -15.98
N ALA A 18 -4.40 3.31 -16.07
CA ALA A 18 -4.53 4.44 -15.16
C ALA A 18 -4.77 3.95 -13.72
N ASP A 19 -5.75 3.06 -13.52
CA ASP A 19 -6.07 2.49 -12.21
C ASP A 19 -4.90 1.69 -11.63
N ALA A 20 -4.15 0.97 -12.49
CA ALA A 20 -2.96 0.22 -12.11
C ALA A 20 -1.78 1.13 -11.71
N SER A 21 -1.69 2.32 -12.31
CA SER A 21 -0.61 3.29 -12.08
C SER A 21 -0.89 4.24 -10.91
N THR A 22 -1.98 4.04 -10.17
CA THR A 22 -2.38 4.85 -9.02
C THR A 22 -2.22 4.08 -7.72
N SER A 23 -1.78 4.75 -6.65
CA SER A 23 -1.81 4.22 -5.28
C SER A 23 -3.17 4.49 -4.64
N TRP A 24 -3.73 3.47 -3.99
CA TRP A 24 -5.09 3.51 -3.45
C TRP A 24 -5.14 3.42 -1.92
N GLY A 25 -6.08 4.15 -1.34
CA GLY A 25 -6.41 4.12 0.09
C GLY A 25 -5.32 4.66 1.03
N MET A 26 -5.55 4.49 2.33
CA MET A 26 -4.69 4.97 3.42
C MET A 26 -3.26 4.41 3.35
N PHE A 27 -3.11 3.15 2.90
CA PHE A 27 -1.82 2.47 2.82
C PHE A 27 -1.07 2.71 1.51
N GLN A 28 -1.70 3.42 0.56
CA GLN A 28 -1.10 3.79 -0.73
C GLN A 28 -0.58 2.57 -1.52
N VAL A 29 -1.37 1.49 -1.56
CA VAL A 29 -1.01 0.29 -2.33
C VAL A 29 -1.20 0.57 -3.82
N MET A 30 -0.16 0.37 -4.63
CA MET A 30 -0.23 0.56 -6.09
C MET A 30 -1.23 -0.40 -6.74
N GLY A 31 -2.07 0.11 -7.65
CA GLY A 31 -3.11 -0.66 -8.32
C GLY A 31 -2.57 -1.85 -9.13
N PHE A 32 -1.36 -1.76 -9.70
CA PHE A 32 -0.73 -2.88 -10.40
C PHE A 32 -0.46 -4.10 -9.49
N ASN A 33 -0.53 -3.93 -8.16
CA ASN A 33 -0.43 -5.02 -7.20
C ASN A 33 -1.78 -5.70 -6.92
N TYR A 34 -2.85 -5.44 -7.68
CA TYR A 34 -4.19 -5.99 -7.42
C TYR A 34 -4.18 -7.52 -7.18
N ALA A 35 -3.41 -8.28 -7.97
CA ALA A 35 -3.28 -9.72 -7.81
C ALA A 35 -2.59 -10.11 -6.48
N MET A 36 -1.58 -9.34 -6.06
CA MET A 36 -0.91 -9.49 -4.76
C MET A 36 -1.80 -9.04 -3.59
N CYS A 37 -2.86 -8.28 -3.86
CA CYS A 37 -3.92 -7.96 -2.91
C CYS A 37 -5.08 -8.99 -2.93
N GLY A 38 -5.00 -10.02 -3.79
CA GLY A 38 -6.00 -11.07 -3.91
C GLY A 38 -7.24 -10.71 -4.76
N TYR A 39 -7.13 -9.70 -5.63
CA TYR A 39 -8.19 -9.32 -6.57
C TYR A 39 -7.98 -9.95 -7.94
N GLY A 40 -9.07 -10.19 -8.68
CA GLY A 40 -9.03 -10.70 -10.05
C GLY A 40 -8.69 -9.62 -11.07
N SER A 41 -8.97 -8.36 -10.76
CA SER A 41 -8.66 -7.19 -11.59
C SER A 41 -8.33 -5.96 -10.75
N VAL A 42 -7.71 -4.95 -11.38
CA VAL A 42 -7.51 -3.64 -10.72
C VAL A 42 -8.83 -2.93 -10.46
N GLU A 43 -9.85 -3.12 -11.30
CA GLU A 43 -11.17 -2.54 -11.10
C GLU A 43 -11.82 -3.03 -9.80
N GLU A 44 -11.71 -4.33 -9.51
CA GLU A 44 -12.20 -4.91 -8.25
C GLU A 44 -11.47 -4.30 -7.04
N MET A 45 -10.14 -4.16 -7.13
CA MET A 45 -9.35 -3.49 -6.09
C MET A 45 -9.82 -2.05 -5.88
N VAL A 46 -9.98 -1.26 -6.96
CA VAL A 46 -10.43 0.14 -6.88
C VAL A 46 -11.80 0.25 -6.24
N LYS A 47 -12.73 -0.63 -6.63
CA LYS A 47 -14.08 -0.66 -6.05
C LYS A 47 -14.02 -0.85 -4.53
N ASP A 48 -13.26 -1.82 -4.06
CA ASP A 48 -13.09 -2.08 -2.61
C ASP A 48 -12.39 -0.91 -1.90
N MET A 49 -11.40 -0.29 -2.52
CA MET A 49 -10.69 0.88 -1.96
C MET A 49 -11.61 2.08 -1.75
N CYS A 50 -12.69 2.18 -2.54
CA CYS A 50 -13.72 3.22 -2.41
C CYS A 50 -14.81 2.89 -1.38
N VAL A 51 -14.88 1.65 -0.85
CA VAL A 51 -15.90 1.27 0.14
C VAL A 51 -15.58 1.85 1.52
N GLY A 52 -14.34 1.71 1.99
CA GLY A 52 -13.99 2.11 3.35
C GLY A 52 -12.57 1.74 3.76
N GLU A 53 -12.15 2.28 4.91
CA GLU A 53 -10.81 2.04 5.48
C GLU A 53 -10.57 0.58 5.88
N ASP A 54 -11.64 -0.15 6.22
CA ASP A 54 -11.61 -1.60 6.50
C ASP A 54 -11.14 -2.39 5.28
N LYS A 55 -11.67 -2.07 4.09
CA LYS A 55 -11.26 -2.67 2.83
C LYS A 55 -9.85 -2.28 2.40
N GLN A 56 -9.48 -1.03 2.66
CA GLN A 56 -8.11 -0.57 2.41
C GLN A 56 -7.10 -1.32 3.30
N LEU A 57 -7.43 -1.55 4.57
CA LEU A 57 -6.62 -2.34 5.50
C LEU A 57 -6.56 -3.83 5.09
N GLU A 58 -7.69 -4.41 4.70
CA GLU A 58 -7.77 -5.80 4.24
C GLU A 58 -6.83 -6.03 3.03
N ALA A 59 -6.90 -5.17 2.02
CA ALA A 59 -6.04 -5.25 0.85
C ALA A 59 -4.55 -5.07 1.19
N PHE A 60 -4.21 -4.11 2.07
CA PHE A 60 -2.85 -3.94 2.57
C PHE A 60 -2.35 -5.20 3.29
N ALA A 61 -3.16 -5.80 4.16
CA ALA A 61 -2.79 -7.01 4.89
C ALA A 61 -2.56 -8.20 3.92
N ARG A 62 -3.40 -8.36 2.90
CA ARG A 62 -3.22 -9.37 1.84
C ARG A 62 -1.93 -9.12 1.07
N PHE A 63 -1.66 -7.87 0.67
CA PHE A 63 -0.42 -7.46 0.02
C PHE A 63 0.81 -7.82 0.84
N VAL A 64 0.84 -7.46 2.12
CA VAL A 64 1.97 -7.78 3.03
C VAL A 64 2.22 -9.28 3.12
N LYS A 65 1.17 -10.10 3.18
CA LYS A 65 1.28 -11.57 3.21
C LYS A 65 1.82 -12.13 1.90
N LEU A 66 1.19 -11.79 0.78
CA LEU A 66 1.54 -12.35 -0.53
C LEU A 66 2.89 -11.85 -1.04
N ALA A 67 3.25 -10.59 -0.75
CA ALA A 67 4.58 -10.03 -1.05
C ALA A 67 5.67 -10.53 -0.08
N LYS A 68 5.34 -11.47 0.82
CA LYS A 68 6.26 -12.08 1.81
C LYS A 68 6.94 -11.03 2.69
N LEU A 69 6.22 -9.97 3.05
CA LEU A 69 6.69 -8.90 3.92
C LEU A 69 6.35 -9.14 5.39
N GLN A 70 5.39 -10.03 5.67
CA GLN A 70 4.92 -10.35 7.02
C GLN A 70 6.07 -10.73 7.98
N SER A 71 7.03 -11.53 7.52
CA SER A 71 8.12 -12.01 8.38
C SER A 71 9.01 -10.89 8.91
N TYR A 72 9.15 -9.78 8.17
CA TYR A 72 9.89 -8.60 8.64
C TYR A 72 9.15 -7.89 9.77
N LEU A 73 7.82 -7.80 9.70
CA LEU A 73 7.01 -7.23 10.77
C LEU A 73 7.05 -8.10 12.02
N GLU A 74 6.91 -9.42 11.88
CA GLU A 74 6.95 -10.37 12.99
C GLU A 74 8.30 -10.37 13.72
N GLN A 75 9.39 -10.29 12.96
CA GLN A 75 10.75 -10.20 13.48
C GLN A 75 11.14 -8.79 13.94
N LYS A 76 10.25 -7.80 13.75
CA LYS A 76 10.51 -6.38 14.06
C LYS A 76 11.71 -5.82 13.28
N ASP A 77 11.96 -6.37 12.09
CA ASP A 77 12.94 -5.84 11.13
C ASP A 77 12.33 -4.64 10.39
N TRP A 78 12.31 -3.50 11.06
CA TRP A 78 11.73 -2.25 10.55
C TRP A 78 12.45 -1.74 9.31
N VAL A 79 13.77 -1.92 9.26
CA VAL A 79 14.61 -1.58 8.11
C VAL A 79 14.25 -2.47 6.93
N GLY A 80 14.18 -3.78 7.14
CA GLY A 80 13.84 -4.77 6.12
C GLY A 80 12.45 -4.57 5.55
N PHE A 81 11.47 -4.24 6.40
CA PHE A 81 10.12 -3.91 5.97
C PHE A 81 10.08 -2.58 5.20
N ALA A 82 10.57 -1.49 5.80
CA ALA A 82 10.52 -0.16 5.20
C ALA A 82 11.23 -0.09 3.84
N ARG A 83 12.39 -0.75 3.69
CA ARG A 83 13.10 -0.81 2.40
C ARG A 83 12.28 -1.48 1.30
N ARG A 84 11.52 -2.52 1.64
CA ARG A 84 10.73 -3.30 0.65
C ARG A 84 9.39 -2.64 0.34
N TYR A 85 8.75 -2.06 1.35
CA TYR A 85 7.46 -1.40 1.19
C TYR A 85 7.59 0.01 0.59
N ASN A 86 8.51 0.83 1.11
CA ASN A 86 8.70 2.23 0.72
C ASN A 86 9.81 2.44 -0.30
N GLY A 87 10.56 1.38 -0.65
CA GLY A 87 11.65 1.42 -1.63
C GLY A 87 13.02 1.78 -1.03
N PRO A 88 14.09 1.80 -1.84
CA PRO A 88 15.47 1.99 -1.37
C PRO A 88 15.71 3.35 -0.71
N GLY A 89 14.89 4.36 -1.02
CA GLY A 89 14.94 5.69 -0.40
C GLY A 89 14.26 5.80 0.97
N TYR A 90 13.78 4.70 1.56
CA TYR A 90 12.97 4.71 2.78
C TYR A 90 13.58 5.53 3.94
N ALA A 91 14.91 5.47 4.08
CA ALA A 91 15.65 6.12 5.16
C ALA A 91 15.57 7.65 5.10
N GLN A 92 15.41 8.24 3.91
CA GLN A 92 15.27 9.70 3.75
C GLN A 92 14.04 10.23 4.49
N ASN A 93 12.97 9.43 4.51
CA ASN A 93 11.72 9.75 5.20
C ASN A 93 11.62 9.11 6.60
N GLN A 94 12.69 8.44 7.04
CA GLN A 94 12.82 7.78 8.34
C GLN A 94 11.70 6.76 8.61
N TYR A 95 11.23 6.04 7.59
CA TYR A 95 10.12 5.08 7.74
C TYR A 95 10.43 3.97 8.75
N ASP A 96 11.65 3.45 8.74
CA ASP A 96 12.15 2.46 9.69
C ASP A 96 12.06 2.94 11.14
N LYS A 97 12.58 4.15 11.41
CA LYS A 97 12.56 4.74 12.76
C LYS A 97 11.14 5.01 13.25
N LYS A 98 10.29 5.57 12.38
CA LYS A 98 8.88 5.85 12.70
C LYS A 98 8.10 4.58 13.04
N LEU A 99 8.33 3.49 12.29
CA LEU A 99 7.73 2.18 12.59
C LEU A 99 8.20 1.66 13.95
N GLU A 100 9.51 1.72 14.22
CA GLU A 100 10.07 1.28 15.50
C GLU A 100 9.52 2.08 16.69
N GLU A 101 9.50 3.41 16.58
CA GLU A 101 8.99 4.31 17.61
C GLU A 101 7.51 4.06 17.89
N ALA A 102 6.70 3.92 16.83
CA ALA A 102 5.29 3.60 16.96
C ALA A 102 5.08 2.25 17.66
N TYR A 103 5.82 1.20 17.25
CA TYR A 103 5.75 -0.11 17.90
C TYR A 103 6.06 0.00 19.41
N ARG A 104 7.19 0.64 19.77
CA ARG A 104 7.59 0.83 21.16
C ARG A 104 6.56 1.62 21.98
N LYS A 105 5.85 2.57 21.36
CA LYS A 105 4.78 3.34 22.01
C LYS A 105 3.60 2.44 22.37
N PHE A 106 3.13 1.62 21.43
CA PHE A 106 1.93 0.79 21.63
C PHE A 106 2.19 -0.52 22.40
N THR A 107 3.45 -0.94 22.56
CA THR A 107 3.79 -2.13 23.38
C THR A 107 4.15 -1.83 24.83
N LYS A 108 4.21 -0.55 25.21
CA LYS A 108 4.51 -0.11 26.58
C LYS A 108 3.26 0.14 27.43
N GLU A 109 2.08 -0.14 26.87
CA GLU A 109 0.81 -0.28 27.60
C GLU A 109 0.58 -1.76 27.96
#